data_AF-A0A1Z9AR44-F1
#
_entry.id   AF-A0A1Z9AR44-F1
#
_cell.length_a   1.000
_cell.length_b   1.000
_cell.length_c   1.000
_cell.angle_alpha   90.00
_cell.angle_beta   90.00
_cell.angle_gamma   90.00
#
_symmetry.space_group_name_H-M   'P 1'
#
loop_
_entity.id
_entity.type
_entity.pdbx_description
1 polymer ?
#
loop_
_entity_poly.entity_id
_entity_poly.type
_entity_poly.pdbx_seq_one_letter_code
_entity_poly.pdbx_strand_id
1 'polypeptide(L)' 'MDTKTTFKTLKTAYPNDEHTFFITASGDGYKLYVDPPNRHNGTQSLDGYCPRYFKSVRGAKGSLTKFLGKPPPWQEA' A
#
# COMPACT_ATOMS: atom_id res chain seq x y z
N MET A 1 -2.33 -26.79 13.61
CA MET A 1 -1.75 -25.44 13.57
C MET A 1 -2.11 -24.84 12.23
N ASP A 2 -2.98 -23.85 12.28
CA ASP A 2 -3.70 -23.28 11.16
C ASP A 2 -2.76 -22.74 10.07
N THR A 3 -3.06 -23.14 8.84
CA THR A 3 -2.42 -22.64 7.61
C THR A 3 -2.57 -21.13 7.54
N LYS A 4 -1.54 -20.39 7.98
CA LYS A 4 -1.37 -18.98 7.62
C LYS A 4 -1.24 -18.92 6.11
N THR A 5 -2.37 -18.70 5.44
CA THR A 5 -2.43 -18.32 4.03
C THR A 5 -1.41 -17.20 3.82
N THR A 6 -0.35 -17.49 3.10
CA THR A 6 0.73 -16.53 2.82
C THR A 6 0.11 -15.40 2.01
N PHE A 7 -0.16 -14.27 2.67
CA PHE A 7 -0.70 -13.11 1.99
C PHE A 7 0.29 -12.66 0.92
N LYS A 8 -0.17 -12.60 -0.33
CA LYS A 8 0.62 -12.07 -1.44
C LYS A 8 0.60 -10.55 -1.38
N THR A 9 1.78 -9.94 -1.47
CA THR A 9 1.91 -8.48 -1.56
C THR A 9 1.07 -7.97 -2.74
N LEU A 10 0.38 -6.84 -2.52
CA LEU A 10 -0.38 -6.16 -3.55
C LEU A 10 0.35 -4.87 -3.94
N LYS A 11 0.27 -4.49 -5.21
CA LYS A 11 0.73 -3.20 -5.72
C LYS A 11 -0.35 -2.50 -6.53
N THR A 12 -0.32 -1.17 -6.58
CA THR A 12 -1.20 -0.41 -7.46
C THR A 12 -0.77 -0.55 -8.92
N ALA A 13 -1.72 -0.56 -9.85
CA ALA A 13 -1.50 -0.75 -11.28
C ALA A 13 -2.01 0.45 -12.09
N TYR A 14 -1.55 1.67 -11.76
CA TYR A 14 -1.94 2.85 -12.53
C TYR A 14 -1.05 2.99 -13.76
N PRO A 15 -1.62 3.06 -14.97
CA PRO A 15 -0.86 3.55 -16.11
C PRO A 15 -0.59 5.04 -15.88
N ASN A 16 0.68 5.41 -15.74
CA ASN A 16 1.21 6.79 -15.68
C ASN A 16 1.19 7.53 -14.32
N ASP A 17 0.93 6.87 -13.19
CA ASP A 17 1.13 7.54 -11.89
C ASP A 17 2.62 7.51 -11.49
N GLU A 18 3.11 8.61 -10.92
CA GLU A 18 4.51 8.76 -10.46
C GLU A 18 4.87 7.82 -9.29
N HIS A 19 3.88 7.22 -8.63
CA HIS A 19 4.06 6.48 -7.39
C HIS A 19 3.36 5.13 -7.42
N THR A 20 4.10 4.07 -7.04
CA THR A 20 3.52 2.74 -6.85
C THR A 20 3.33 2.49 -5.36
N PHE A 21 2.09 2.24 -4.94
CA PHE A 21 1.78 1.87 -3.56
C PHE A 21 1.71 0.36 -3.39
N PHE A 22 2.16 -0.12 -2.24
CA PHE A 22 2.25 -1.53 -1.90
C PHE A 22 1.54 -1.82 -0.59
N ILE A 23 0.87 -2.98 -0.53
CA ILE A 23 0.37 -3.56 0.72
C ILE A 23 1.08 -4.89 0.93
N THR A 24 1.78 -5.03 2.06
CA THR A 24 2.44 -6.30 2.45
C THR A 24 2.02 -6.74 3.85
N ALA A 25 2.18 -8.02 4.17
CA ALA A 25 1.98 -8.52 5.52
C ALA A 25 3.06 -7.97 6.45
N SER A 26 2.68 -7.53 7.66
CA SER A 26 3.60 -6.96 8.64
C SER A 26 3.10 -7.25 10.05
N GLY A 27 3.79 -8.16 10.76
CA GLY A 27 3.36 -8.63 12.08
C GLY A 27 1.96 -9.25 12.02
N ASP A 28 1.05 -8.78 12.87
CA ASP A 28 -0.35 -9.21 12.92
C ASP A 28 -1.29 -8.41 11.98
N GLY A 29 -0.72 -7.66 11.03
CA GLY A 29 -1.49 -6.80 10.15
C GLY A 29 -0.81 -6.58 8.80
N TYR A 30 -1.03 -5.39 8.24
CA TYR A 30 -0.62 -5.03 6.89
C TYR A 30 0.03 -3.65 6.89
N LYS A 31 1.09 -3.50 6.09
CA LYS A 31 1.80 -2.24 5.88
C LYS A 31 1.49 -1.71 4.49
N LEU A 32 1.00 -0.47 4.41
CA LEU A 32 0.89 0.33 3.20
C LEU A 32 2.13 1.22 3.06
N TYR A 33 2.83 1.15 1.95
CA TYR A 33 4.02 1.97 1.66
C TYR A 33 4.09 2.33 0.17
N VAL A 34 5.03 3.20 -0.20
CA VAL A 34 5.26 3.64 -1.58
C VAL A 34 6.69 3.30 -2.02
N ASP A 35 6.88 3.07 -3.32
CA ASP A 35 8.19 2.95 -3.97
C ASP A 35 8.33 4.05 -5.05
N PRO A 36 9.44 4.82 -5.10
CA PRO A 36 10.59 4.76 -4.17
C PRO A 36 10.21 5.11 -2.73
N PRO A 37 10.96 4.60 -1.72
CA PRO A 37 10.64 4.86 -0.32
C PRO A 37 10.57 6.35 -0.01
N ASN A 38 9.78 6.70 1.00
CA ASN A 38 9.68 8.08 1.49
C ASN A 38 11.05 8.74 1.70
N ARG A 39 11.10 10.07 1.55
CA ARG A 39 12.32 10.89 1.66
C ARG A 39 13.38 10.64 0.58
N HIS A 40 13.05 9.89 -0.47
CA HIS A 40 13.83 9.86 -1.71
C HIS A 40 13.23 10.82 -2.74
N ASN A 41 14.02 11.20 -3.76
CA ASN A 41 13.60 12.14 -4.81
C ASN A 41 12.28 11.65 -5.45
N GLY A 42 11.20 12.41 -5.26
CA GLY A 42 9.87 12.12 -5.83
C GLY A 42 8.75 11.88 -4.81
N THR A 43 8.99 11.30 -3.63
CA THR A 43 7.91 10.88 -2.70
C THR A 43 7.75 11.74 -1.45
N GLN A 44 8.36 12.93 -1.43
CA GLN A 44 8.28 13.88 -0.29
C GLN A 44 6.85 14.32 0.01
N SER A 45 5.99 14.41 -1.01
CA SER A 45 4.55 14.71 -0.86
C SER A 45 3.78 13.65 -0.06
N LEU A 46 4.37 12.45 0.10
CA LEU A 46 3.77 11.31 0.80
C LEU A 46 4.30 11.12 2.22
N ASP A 47 5.21 11.97 2.71
CA ASP A 47 5.86 11.84 4.02
C ASP A 47 4.88 11.85 5.20
N GLY A 48 3.72 12.51 5.08
CA GLY A 48 2.65 12.49 6.10
C GLY A 48 1.64 11.35 5.95
N TYR A 49 1.74 10.59 4.86
CA TYR A 49 0.77 9.57 4.50
C TYR A 49 1.32 8.15 4.56
N CYS A 50 2.54 7.90 4.07
CA CYS A 50 3.19 6.60 4.15
C CYS A 50 4.33 6.62 5.18
N PRO A 51 4.78 5.46 5.69
CA PRO A 51 4.06 4.19 5.71
C PRO A 51 2.88 4.24 6.70
N ARG A 52 1.85 3.42 6.46
CA ARG A 52 0.74 3.23 7.40
C ARG A 52 0.49 1.76 7.68
N TYR A 53 -0.01 1.47 8.88
CA TYR A 53 -0.27 0.12 9.35
C TYR A 53 -1.76 -0.10 9.56
N PHE A 54 -2.26 -1.25 9.13
CA PHE A 54 -3.67 -1.60 9.15
C PHE A 54 -3.88 -3.01 9.71
N LYS A 55 -5.02 -3.23 10.35
CA LYS A 55 -5.45 -4.57 10.79
C LYS A 55 -6.02 -5.42 9.65
N SER A 56 -6.35 -4.82 8.51
CA SER A 56 -6.89 -5.54 7.35
C SER A 56 -6.49 -4.89 6.03
N VAL A 57 -6.38 -5.72 4.98
CA VAL A 57 -6.16 -5.27 3.60
C VAL A 57 -7.26 -4.32 3.14
N ARG A 58 -8.53 -4.62 3.48
CA ARG A 58 -9.68 -3.76 3.15
C ARG A 58 -9.51 -2.36 3.74
N GLY A 59 -9.02 -2.25 4.98
CA GLY A 59 -8.71 -0.98 5.63
C GLY A 59 -7.61 -0.20 4.89
N ALA A 60 -6.53 -0.89 4.50
CA ALA A 60 -5.45 -0.29 3.73
C ALA A 60 -5.93 0.24 2.37
N LYS A 61 -6.67 -0.59 1.60
CA LYS A 61 -7.26 -0.19 0.32
C LYS A 61 -8.19 1.01 0.47
N GLY A 62 -9.10 0.98 1.44
CA GLY A 62 -10.04 2.06 1.70
C GLY A 62 -9.37 3.37 2.12
N SER A 63 -8.30 3.30 2.91
CA SER A 63 -7.51 4.49 3.26
C SER A 63 -6.85 5.10 2.03
N LEU A 64 -6.25 4.29 1.15
CA LEU A 64 -5.60 4.79 -0.06
C LEU A 64 -6.62 5.37 -1.05
N THR A 65 -7.78 4.73 -1.21
CA THR A 65 -8.89 5.27 -2.02
C THR A 65 -9.31 6.67 -1.56
N LYS A 66 -9.40 6.89 -0.25
CA LYS A 66 -9.73 8.21 0.30
C LYS A 66 -8.63 9.24 0.03
N PHE A 67 -7.37 8.83 0.14
CA PHE A 67 -6.23 9.69 -0.11
C PHE A 67 -6.11 10.10 -1.58
N LEU A 68 -6.28 9.15 -2.51
CA LEU A 68 -6.21 9.38 -3.95
C LEU A 68 -7.50 9.98 -4.55
N GLY A 69 -8.60 9.99 -3.80
CA GLY A 69 -9.93 10.41 -4.27
C GLY A 69 -10.60 9.42 -5.24
N LYS A 70 -9.92 8.34 -5.65
CA LYS A 70 -10.42 7.29 -6.54
C LYS A 70 -9.89 5.92 -6.12
N PRO A 71 -10.63 4.83 -6.36
CA PRO A 71 -10.16 3.49 -6.02
C PRO A 71 -9.00 3.07 -6.94
N PRO A 72 -7.84 2.65 -6.38
CA PRO A 72 -6.74 2.14 -7.19
C PRO A 72 -7.01 0.74 -7.73
N PRO A 73 -6.59 0.44 -8.97
CA PRO A 73 -6.49 -0.93 -9.43
C PRO A 73 -5.38 -1.63 -8.64
N TRP A 74 -5.66 -2.82 -8.13
CA TRP A 74 -4.70 -3.62 -7.37
C TRP A 74 -4.34 -4.87 -8.16
N GLN A 75 -3.06 -5.21 -8.16
CA GLN A 75 -2.53 -6.47 -8.68
C GLN A 75 -1.62 -7.14 -7.66
N GLU A 76 -1.43 -8.46 -7.78
CA GLU A 76 -0.38 -9.15 -7.04
C GLU A 76 0.99 -8.59 -7.49
N ALA A 77 1.87 -8.34 -6.52
CA ALA A 77 3.16 -7.71 -6.76
C ALA A 77 4.20 -8.70 -7.29
#